data_AF-A0A5K8A2V1-F1
#
_entry.id   AF-A0A5K8A2V1-F1
#
_cell.length_a   1.000
_cell.length_b   1.000
_cell.length_c   1.000
_cell.angle_alpha   90.00
_cell.angle_beta   90.00
_cell.angle_gamma   90.00
#
_symmetry.space_group_name_H-M   'P 1'
#
loop_
_entity.id
_entity.type
_entity.pdbx_description
1 polymer ?
#
loop_
_entity_poly.entity_id
_entity_poly.type
_entity_poly.pdbx_seq_one_letter_code
_entity_poly.pdbx_strand_id
1 'polypeptide(L)'
;MGHGFIEWKNTPNYETLKSYEWIDDYLKAGEIQKEILFLREKKSEVRKVQASKRDMVARFKSCWETYEERRIAYLAKILRETNSGSRDPFSRLLHVTSWNPQWERVCTNVAWVDVKAAIDLIFSEQTGETLTDAEREKRLDELDQAIAELKIQLTESSPAGYFKLVRGEIAEDYRQTFITHWRHVQGQCREACGPHGIALSKSPPEEQDAHARLGISSAISKNIGAKSPLPESPFEERERSWGM
;
A
#
# COMPACT_ATOMS: atom_id res chain seq x y z
N MET A 1 -41.59 6.71 -24.62
CA MET A 1 -40.31 5.97 -24.54
C MET A 1 -40.06 5.71 -23.06
N GLY A 2 -39.97 4.45 -22.65
CA GLY A 2 -40.04 4.05 -21.24
C GLY A 2 -38.84 4.53 -20.43
N HIS A 3 -39.11 5.19 -19.30
CA HIS A 3 -38.12 5.50 -18.27
C HIS A 3 -37.90 4.23 -17.45
N GLY A 4 -36.92 3.41 -17.85
CA GLY A 4 -36.46 2.31 -17.02
C GLY A 4 -35.67 2.88 -15.84
N PHE A 5 -36.21 2.78 -14.63
CA PHE A 5 -35.44 3.04 -13.42
C PHE A 5 -34.36 1.97 -13.29
N ILE A 6 -33.11 2.39 -13.26
CA ILE A 6 -31.97 1.50 -13.04
C ILE A 6 -31.97 1.14 -11.55
N GLU A 7 -32.37 -0.09 -11.21
CA GLU A 7 -32.31 -0.58 -9.84
C GLU A 7 -30.85 -0.71 -9.38
N TRP A 8 -30.46 0.15 -8.45
CA TRP A 8 -29.17 0.09 -7.77
C TRP A 8 -29.42 -0.20 -6.28
N LYS A 9 -28.80 -1.25 -5.75
CA LYS A 9 -29.11 -1.76 -4.39
C LYS A 9 -28.86 -0.75 -3.26
N ASN A 10 -27.99 0.24 -3.46
CA ASN A 10 -27.67 1.28 -2.48
C ASN A 10 -27.87 2.68 -3.08
N THR A 11 -29.09 3.21 -3.00
CA THR A 11 -29.39 4.57 -3.49
C THR A 11 -28.42 5.59 -2.90
N PRO A 12 -27.71 6.39 -3.72
CA PRO A 12 -26.84 7.44 -3.21
C PRO A 12 -27.56 8.41 -2.29
N ASN A 13 -26.81 9.04 -1.38
CA ASN A 13 -27.35 10.07 -0.51
C ASN A 13 -27.49 11.41 -1.26
N TYR A 14 -28.45 11.46 -2.18
CA TYR A 14 -28.71 12.60 -3.06
C TYR A 14 -28.94 13.90 -2.29
N GLU A 15 -29.67 13.85 -1.17
CA GLU A 15 -29.97 15.04 -0.37
C GLU A 15 -28.72 15.69 0.23
N THR A 16 -27.77 14.87 0.70
CA THR A 16 -26.50 15.36 1.27
C THR A 16 -25.59 15.99 0.21
N LEU A 17 -25.75 15.63 -1.06
CA LEU A 17 -24.82 15.97 -2.14
C LEU A 17 -25.40 16.90 -3.21
N LYS A 18 -26.64 17.37 -3.01
CA LYS A 18 -27.39 18.18 -3.99
C LYS A 18 -26.80 19.54 -4.32
N SER A 19 -26.00 20.14 -3.41
CA SER A 19 -25.43 21.47 -3.64
C SER A 19 -24.19 21.47 -4.53
N TYR A 20 -23.57 20.30 -4.77
CA TYR A 20 -22.34 20.15 -5.55
C TYR A 20 -21.12 20.98 -5.07
N GLU A 21 -21.24 21.77 -4.00
CA GLU A 21 -20.14 22.55 -3.38
C GLU A 21 -18.99 21.65 -2.88
N TRP A 22 -19.31 20.39 -2.56
CA TRP A 22 -18.36 19.40 -2.06
C TRP A 22 -17.35 18.91 -3.11
N ILE A 23 -17.56 19.21 -4.41
CA ILE A 23 -16.75 18.67 -5.51
C ILE A 23 -15.28 19.10 -5.38
N ASP A 24 -15.02 20.38 -5.08
CA ASP A 24 -13.65 20.89 -4.95
C ASP A 24 -12.91 20.20 -3.82
N ASP A 25 -13.55 20.06 -2.67
CA ASP A 25 -13.00 19.38 -1.51
C ASP A 25 -12.72 17.90 -1.82
N TYR A 26 -13.62 17.24 -2.55
CA TYR A 26 -13.44 15.85 -2.96
C TYR A 26 -12.28 15.67 -3.95
N LEU A 27 -12.18 16.52 -4.99
CA LEU A 27 -11.09 16.46 -5.95
C LEU A 27 -9.74 16.76 -5.28
N LYS A 28 -9.70 17.78 -4.41
CA LYS A 28 -8.52 18.12 -3.60
C LYS A 28 -8.11 16.97 -2.69
N ALA A 29 -9.08 16.33 -2.01
CA ALA A 29 -8.82 15.14 -1.20
C ALA A 29 -8.22 13.99 -2.04
N GLY A 30 -8.69 13.80 -3.27
CA GLY A 30 -8.13 12.82 -4.21
C GLY A 30 -6.67 13.09 -4.59
N GLU A 31 -6.31 14.35 -4.86
CA GLU A 31 -4.92 14.73 -5.15
C GLU A 31 -4.01 14.56 -3.92
N ILE A 32 -4.48 14.95 -2.73
CA ILE A 32 -3.76 14.73 -1.46
C ILE A 32 -3.51 13.23 -1.22
N GLN A 33 -4.50 12.37 -1.49
CA GLN A 33 -4.34 10.92 -1.35
C GLN A 33 -3.28 10.36 -2.31
N LYS A 34 -3.24 10.84 -3.56
CA LYS A 34 -2.20 10.44 -4.53
C LYS A 34 -0.81 10.87 -4.06
N GLU A 35 -0.67 12.09 -3.56
CA GLU A 35 0.61 12.58 -3.04
C GLU A 35 1.06 11.78 -1.82
N ILE A 36 0.16 11.44 -0.89
CA ILE A 36 0.49 10.56 0.25
C ILE A 36 0.99 9.20 -0.23
N LEU A 37 0.37 8.60 -1.25
CA LEU A 37 0.82 7.32 -1.81
C LEU A 37 2.21 7.45 -2.44
N PHE A 38 2.44 8.51 -3.20
CA PHE A 38 3.73 8.82 -3.81
C PHE A 38 4.85 9.02 -2.76
N LEU A 39 4.59 9.76 -1.69
CA LEU A 39 5.55 9.93 -0.59
C LEU A 39 5.83 8.62 0.15
N ARG A 40 4.83 7.75 0.31
CA ARG A 40 5.03 6.40 0.88
C ARG A 40 5.90 5.52 -0.01
N GLU A 41 5.74 5.62 -1.32
CA GLU A 41 6.59 4.94 -2.29
C GLU A 41 8.04 5.45 -2.19
N LYS A 42 8.26 6.77 -2.21
CA LYS A 42 9.58 7.38 -1.96
C LYS A 42 10.19 6.92 -0.64
N LYS A 43 9.38 6.83 0.42
CA LYS A 43 9.86 6.32 1.72
C LYS A 43 10.34 4.87 1.63
N SER A 44 9.63 4.03 0.86
CA SER A 44 10.03 2.65 0.57
C SER A 44 11.35 2.59 -0.22
N GLU A 45 11.51 3.48 -1.20
CA GLU A 45 12.75 3.60 -1.98
C GLU A 45 13.93 4.01 -1.09
N VAL A 46 13.79 5.06 -0.27
CA VAL A 46 14.83 5.55 0.65
C VAL A 46 15.29 4.44 1.62
N ARG A 47 14.36 3.60 2.10
CA ARG A 47 14.69 2.45 2.97
C ARG A 47 15.56 1.40 2.28
N LYS A 48 15.41 1.25 0.96
CA LYS A 48 16.17 0.29 0.15
C LYS A 48 17.52 0.84 -0.31
N VAL A 49 17.74 2.15 -0.19
CA VAL A 49 19.03 2.76 -0.54
C VAL A 49 20.13 2.19 0.35
N GLN A 50 21.16 1.64 -0.27
CA GLN A 50 22.30 1.06 0.41
C GLN A 50 23.01 2.10 1.29
N ALA A 51 23.48 1.66 2.45
CA ALA A 51 24.24 2.52 3.34
C ALA A 51 25.61 2.85 2.73
N SER A 52 26.18 3.97 3.16
CA SER A 52 27.55 4.33 2.84
C SER A 52 28.51 3.19 3.22
N LYS A 53 29.62 3.06 2.48
CA LYS A 53 30.65 2.05 2.78
C LYS A 53 31.14 2.16 4.22
N ARG A 54 31.32 3.39 4.70
CA ARG A 54 31.75 3.67 6.07
C ARG A 54 30.75 3.11 7.09
N ASP A 55 29.47 3.37 6.91
CA ASP A 55 28.44 2.94 7.87
C ASP A 55 28.20 1.44 7.79
N MET A 56 28.27 0.85 6.59
CA MET A 56 28.24 -0.60 6.42
C MET A 56 29.41 -1.26 7.15
N VAL A 57 30.64 -0.77 6.96
CA VAL A 57 31.83 -1.27 7.67
C VAL A 57 31.68 -1.14 9.18
N ALA A 58 31.23 0.01 9.68
CA ALA A 58 31.04 0.23 11.11
C ALA A 58 30.03 -0.74 11.73
N ARG A 59 28.85 -0.92 11.10
CA ARG A 59 27.82 -1.86 11.56
C ARG A 59 28.30 -3.31 11.52
N PHE A 60 28.89 -3.72 10.39
CA PHE A 60 29.38 -5.09 10.24
C PHE A 60 30.52 -5.37 11.21
N LYS A 61 31.38 -4.39 11.51
CA LYS A 61 32.44 -4.55 12.50
C LYS A 61 31.86 -4.82 13.89
N SER A 62 30.90 -4.01 14.32
CA SER A 62 30.25 -4.18 15.63
C SER A 62 29.54 -5.53 15.75
N CYS A 63 28.79 -5.94 14.71
CA CYS A 63 28.16 -7.25 14.68
C CYS A 63 29.18 -8.39 14.68
N TRP A 64 30.29 -8.24 13.96
CA TRP A 64 31.37 -9.23 13.90
C TRP A 64 32.08 -9.39 15.25
N GLU A 65 32.36 -8.29 15.95
CA GLU A 65 32.95 -8.32 17.30
C GLU A 65 32.02 -9.05 18.28
N THR A 66 30.73 -8.78 18.22
CA THR A 66 29.72 -9.48 19.05
C THR A 66 29.64 -10.97 18.72
N TYR A 67 29.73 -11.32 17.43
CA TYR A 67 29.81 -12.71 16.99
C TYR A 67 31.06 -13.40 17.54
N GLU A 68 32.22 -12.74 17.46
CA GLU A 68 33.50 -13.28 17.89
C GLU A 68 33.55 -13.50 19.40
N GLU A 69 33.05 -12.55 20.19
CA GLU A 69 32.89 -12.70 21.65
C GLU A 69 32.02 -13.92 21.99
N ARG A 70 30.89 -14.09 21.32
CA ARG A 70 29.99 -15.24 21.52
C ARG A 70 30.66 -16.56 21.13
N ARG A 71 31.40 -16.56 20.02
CA ARG A 71 32.16 -17.73 19.54
C ARG A 71 33.22 -18.15 20.55
N ILE A 72 34.00 -17.20 21.06
CA ILE A 72 35.02 -17.42 22.09
C ILE A 72 34.38 -17.92 23.39
N ALA A 73 33.30 -17.29 23.85
CA ALA A 73 32.59 -17.72 25.06
C ALA A 73 32.06 -19.15 24.92
N TYR A 74 31.55 -19.51 23.75
CA TYR A 74 31.07 -20.85 23.47
C TYR A 74 32.21 -21.88 23.42
N LEU A 75 33.32 -21.56 22.75
CA LEU A 75 34.53 -22.39 22.78
C LEU A 75 35.04 -22.60 24.21
N ALA A 76 35.09 -21.53 25.01
CA ALA A 76 35.51 -21.60 26.40
C ALA A 76 34.61 -22.51 27.25
N LYS A 77 33.28 -22.47 27.02
CA LYS A 77 32.33 -23.38 27.67
C LYS A 77 32.67 -24.84 27.38
N ILE A 78 32.91 -25.17 26.11
CA ILE A 78 33.18 -26.56 25.73
C ILE A 78 34.54 -27.04 26.24
N LEU A 79 35.57 -26.19 26.18
CA LEU A 79 36.88 -26.52 26.75
C LEU A 79 36.77 -26.81 28.25
N ARG A 80 35.97 -26.05 29.02
CA ARG A 80 35.71 -26.32 30.44
C ARG A 80 35.03 -27.68 30.66
N GLU A 81 34.00 -28.00 29.89
CA GLU A 81 33.26 -29.26 29.99
C GLU A 81 34.15 -30.47 29.62
N THR A 82 35.05 -30.29 28.64
CA THR A 82 35.95 -31.34 28.13
C THR A 82 37.15 -31.59 29.06
N ASN A 83 37.57 -30.58 29.84
CA ASN A 83 38.68 -30.65 30.79
C ASN A 83 38.39 -31.51 32.04
N SER A 84 37.24 -32.20 32.10
CA SER A 84 36.79 -33.02 33.23
C SER A 84 37.26 -34.49 33.19
N GLY A 85 38.11 -34.88 32.24
CA GLY A 85 38.69 -36.24 32.24
C GLY A 85 39.33 -36.76 30.93
N SER A 86 39.38 -35.97 29.86
CA SER A 86 40.06 -36.34 28.60
C SER A 86 41.44 -35.69 28.50
N ARG A 87 42.46 -36.44 28.05
CA ARG A 87 43.84 -35.95 27.87
C ARG A 87 44.04 -35.09 26.62
N ASP A 88 43.11 -35.18 25.66
CA ASP A 88 43.14 -34.37 24.44
C ASP A 88 41.75 -33.73 24.24
N PRO A 89 41.62 -32.41 24.47
CA PRO A 89 40.37 -31.72 24.23
C PRO A 89 39.99 -31.78 22.75
N PHE A 90 40.95 -31.89 21.82
CA PHE A 90 40.73 -31.92 20.37
C PHE A 90 40.42 -33.30 19.78
N SER A 91 40.73 -34.39 20.48
CA SER A 91 40.34 -35.75 20.07
C SER A 91 38.82 -35.94 20.02
N ARG A 92 38.09 -35.36 21.00
CA ARG A 92 36.62 -35.27 20.98
C ARG A 92 36.12 -34.25 19.97
N LEU A 93 36.93 -33.25 19.60
CA LEU A 93 36.57 -32.21 18.63
C LEU A 93 36.56 -32.74 17.19
N LEU A 94 37.50 -33.59 16.82
CA LEU A 94 37.57 -34.18 15.47
C LEU A 94 36.47 -35.23 15.22
N HIS A 95 35.95 -35.88 16.27
CA HIS A 95 34.91 -36.92 16.15
C HIS A 95 33.46 -36.38 16.18
N VAL A 96 33.25 -35.12 16.55
CA VAL A 96 31.91 -34.53 16.81
C VAL A 96 31.49 -33.50 15.74
N THR A 97 32.29 -33.31 14.69
CA THR A 97 32.03 -32.35 13.60
C THR A 97 30.96 -32.78 12.59
N SER A 98 30.48 -34.02 12.63
CA SER A 98 29.45 -34.49 11.68
C SER A 98 28.02 -34.52 12.24
N TRP A 99 27.81 -34.42 13.57
CA TRP A 99 26.47 -34.63 14.17
C TRP A 99 26.07 -33.63 15.28
N ASN A 100 26.92 -32.66 15.64
CA ASN A 100 26.56 -31.66 16.65
C ASN A 100 26.43 -30.24 16.03
N PRO A 101 25.20 -29.73 15.85
CA PRO A 101 24.92 -28.40 15.29
C PRO A 101 25.57 -27.24 16.07
N GLN A 102 25.95 -27.50 17.31
CA GLN A 102 26.60 -26.52 18.16
C GLN A 102 28.04 -26.20 17.74
N TRP A 103 28.72 -27.14 17.06
CA TRP A 103 30.11 -26.98 16.63
C TRP A 103 30.27 -26.31 15.27
N GLU A 104 29.30 -26.47 14.38
CA GLU A 104 29.23 -25.75 13.10
C GLU A 104 29.34 -24.23 13.30
N ARG A 105 28.78 -23.72 14.42
CA ARG A 105 28.82 -22.32 14.82
C ARG A 105 30.21 -21.82 15.28
N VAL A 106 31.09 -22.69 15.76
CA VAL A 106 32.44 -22.33 16.25
C VAL A 106 33.53 -22.56 15.21
N CYS A 107 33.39 -23.61 14.40
CA CYS A 107 34.40 -24.04 13.44
C CYS A 107 34.39 -23.22 12.14
N THR A 108 33.30 -22.49 11.86
CA THR A 108 33.26 -21.53 10.75
C THR A 108 33.95 -20.24 11.18
N ASN A 109 35.28 -20.20 11.08
CA ASN A 109 36.04 -18.99 11.40
C ASN A 109 35.97 -18.02 10.22
N VAL A 110 35.22 -16.93 10.36
CA VAL A 110 35.17 -15.84 9.38
C VAL A 110 36.05 -14.70 9.89
N ALA A 111 37.21 -14.49 9.27
CA ALA A 111 38.10 -13.41 9.68
C ALA A 111 37.54 -12.05 9.24
N TRP A 112 37.76 -11.01 10.06
CA TRP A 112 37.32 -9.65 9.72
C TRP A 112 37.90 -9.15 8.39
N VAL A 113 39.12 -9.58 8.04
CA VAL A 113 39.76 -9.23 6.76
C VAL A 113 38.95 -9.73 5.57
N ASP A 114 38.35 -10.92 5.66
CA ASP A 114 37.52 -11.51 4.61
C ASP A 114 36.18 -10.78 4.50
N VAL A 115 35.57 -10.43 5.64
CA VAL A 115 34.35 -9.60 5.66
C VAL A 115 34.60 -8.24 5.00
N LYS A 116 35.73 -7.60 5.34
CA LYS A 116 36.11 -6.31 4.76
C LYS A 116 36.35 -6.43 3.25
N ALA A 117 37.05 -7.47 2.80
CA ALA A 117 37.28 -7.73 1.38
C ALA A 117 35.96 -7.95 0.62
N ALA A 118 35.01 -8.66 1.22
CA ALA A 118 33.67 -8.84 0.64
C ALA A 118 32.90 -7.52 0.54
N ILE A 119 32.96 -6.67 1.57
CA ILE A 119 32.39 -5.31 1.51
C ILE A 119 33.07 -4.50 0.39
N ASP A 120 34.40 -4.54 0.30
CA ASP A 120 35.14 -3.84 -0.75
C ASP A 120 34.71 -4.27 -2.16
N LEU A 121 34.46 -5.57 -2.36
CA LEU A 121 33.95 -6.12 -3.62
C LEU A 121 32.55 -5.60 -3.95
N ILE A 122 31.62 -5.64 -2.99
CA ILE A 122 30.25 -5.10 -3.15
C ILE A 122 30.28 -3.65 -3.64
N PHE A 123 31.16 -2.81 -3.07
CA PHE A 123 31.27 -1.40 -3.46
C PHE A 123 32.09 -1.17 -4.74
N SER A 124 32.92 -2.12 -5.17
CA SER A 124 33.64 -2.02 -6.45
C SER A 124 32.76 -2.28 -7.68
N GLU A 125 31.71 -3.07 -7.51
CA GLU A 125 30.78 -3.46 -8.59
C GLU A 125 29.61 -2.47 -8.73
N GLN A 126 29.58 -1.40 -7.93
CA GLN A 126 28.37 -0.64 -7.70
C GLN A 126 28.25 0.63 -8.55
N THR A 127 27.10 0.80 -9.18
CA THR A 127 26.69 2.02 -9.88
C THR A 127 25.37 2.51 -9.30
N GLY A 128 25.42 3.30 -8.22
CA GLY A 128 24.21 3.85 -7.59
C GLY A 128 24.51 4.85 -6.46
N GLU A 129 23.51 5.64 -6.07
CA GLU A 129 23.61 6.56 -4.93
C GLU A 129 23.66 5.77 -3.62
N THR A 130 24.56 6.16 -2.71
CA THR A 130 24.65 5.63 -1.34
C THR A 130 24.30 6.73 -0.36
N LEU A 131 23.62 6.39 0.73
CA LEU A 131 23.32 7.34 1.79
C LEU A 131 23.99 6.95 3.09
N THR A 132 24.48 7.93 3.84
CA THR A 132 24.83 7.67 5.23
C THR A 132 23.58 7.31 6.02
N ASP A 133 23.76 6.57 7.13
CA ASP A 133 22.61 6.20 7.98
C ASP A 133 21.88 7.45 8.52
N ALA A 134 22.62 8.50 8.87
CA ALA A 134 22.07 9.79 9.30
C ALA A 134 21.28 10.51 8.19
N GLU A 135 21.79 10.53 6.95
CA GLU A 135 21.05 11.11 5.81
C GLU A 135 19.79 10.31 5.49
N ARG A 136 19.85 8.97 5.61
CA ARG A 136 18.67 8.12 5.44
C ARG A 136 17.61 8.46 6.48
N GLU A 137 17.98 8.52 7.76
CA GLU A 137 17.06 8.87 8.85
C GLU A 137 16.43 10.25 8.64
N LYS A 138 17.26 11.26 8.34
CA LYS A 138 16.78 12.61 8.05
C LYS A 138 15.77 12.65 6.90
N ARG A 139 16.06 11.98 5.77
CA ARG A 139 15.14 11.91 4.62
C ARG A 139 13.84 11.18 4.98
N LEU A 140 13.89 10.14 5.82
CA LEU A 140 12.69 9.43 6.27
C LEU A 140 11.82 10.31 7.18
N ASP A 141 12.43 11.08 8.07
CA ASP A 141 11.73 12.01 8.96
C ASP A 141 11.07 13.16 8.19
N GLU A 142 11.77 13.74 7.20
CA GLU A 142 11.20 14.76 6.31
C GLU A 142 9.98 14.23 5.54
N LEU A 143 10.05 13.00 5.03
CA LEU A 143 8.91 12.35 4.37
C LEU A 143 7.76 12.07 5.35
N ASP A 144 8.05 11.68 6.59
CA ASP A 144 7.03 11.45 7.62
C ASP A 144 6.31 12.74 8.03
N GLN A 145 7.05 13.85 8.16
CA GLN A 145 6.47 15.17 8.41
C GLN A 145 5.55 15.60 7.26
N ALA A 146 6.01 15.49 6.01
CA ALA A 146 5.19 15.82 4.84
C ALA A 146 3.92 14.95 4.75
N ILE A 147 4.01 13.66 5.04
CA ILE A 147 2.83 12.77 5.10
C ILE A 147 1.88 13.19 6.23
N ALA A 148 2.39 13.58 7.40
CA ALA A 148 1.57 14.03 8.52
C ALA A 148 0.80 15.32 8.18
N GLU A 149 1.47 16.29 7.57
CA GLU A 149 0.85 17.54 7.11
C GLU A 149 -0.25 17.28 6.07
N LEU A 150 0.00 16.42 5.08
CA LEU A 150 -1.01 16.04 4.09
C LEU A 150 -2.20 15.31 4.71
N LYS A 151 -2.00 14.49 5.74
CA LYS A 151 -3.11 13.85 6.47
C LYS A 151 -3.99 14.88 7.17
N ILE A 152 -3.42 15.94 7.73
CA ILE A 152 -4.18 17.04 8.34
C ILE A 152 -5.02 17.73 7.26
N GLN A 153 -4.41 18.11 6.14
CA GLN A 153 -5.13 18.72 5.00
C GLN A 153 -6.25 17.82 4.46
N LEU A 154 -6.04 16.50 4.45
CA LEU A 154 -7.05 15.52 4.03
C LEU A 154 -8.26 15.54 4.98
N THR A 155 -8.04 15.60 6.30
CA THR A 155 -9.13 15.67 7.28
C THR A 155 -9.93 16.97 7.16
N GLU A 156 -9.28 18.09 6.86
CA GLU A 156 -9.95 19.37 6.62
C GLU A 156 -10.81 19.35 5.36
N SER A 157 -10.33 18.69 4.29
CA SER A 157 -11.03 18.57 3.00
C SER A 157 -12.08 17.44 2.98
N SER A 158 -12.33 16.79 4.11
CA SER A 158 -13.26 15.66 4.24
C SER A 158 -14.03 15.75 5.56
N PRO A 159 -15.00 16.67 5.66
CA PRO A 159 -15.78 16.84 6.88
C PRO A 159 -16.68 15.62 7.14
N ALA A 160 -16.96 15.37 8.42
CA ALA A 160 -17.68 14.18 8.91
C ALA A 160 -19.07 13.98 8.26
N GLY A 161 -19.71 15.06 7.79
CA GLY A 161 -21.05 15.01 7.16
C GLY A 161 -21.12 14.21 5.86
N TYR A 162 -19.99 13.94 5.20
CA TYR A 162 -19.93 13.12 3.99
C TYR A 162 -19.69 11.64 4.25
N PHE A 163 -19.51 11.24 5.52
CA PHE A 163 -19.22 9.87 5.88
C PHE A 163 -20.37 9.22 6.64
N LYS A 164 -20.59 7.94 6.36
CA LYS A 164 -21.39 7.06 7.20
C LYS A 164 -20.48 6.43 8.23
N LEU A 165 -20.77 6.68 9.51
CA LEU A 165 -20.08 6.03 10.61
C LEU A 165 -20.87 4.81 11.10
N VAL A 166 -20.22 3.67 11.24
CA VAL A 166 -20.79 2.45 11.86
C VAL A 166 -19.83 2.00 12.95
N ARG A 167 -20.31 1.93 14.20
CA ARG A 167 -19.50 1.57 15.38
C ARG A 167 -18.25 2.44 15.57
N GLY A 168 -18.30 3.71 15.16
CA GLY A 168 -17.19 4.66 15.29
C GLY A 168 -16.19 4.62 14.13
N GLU A 169 -16.37 3.73 13.16
CA GLU A 169 -15.51 3.64 11.97
C GLU A 169 -16.22 4.18 10.73
N ILE A 170 -15.45 4.72 9.77
CA ILE A 170 -15.96 5.15 8.47
C ILE A 170 -16.35 3.90 7.67
N ALA A 171 -17.66 3.68 7.51
CA ALA A 171 -18.21 2.58 6.75
C ALA A 171 -18.44 2.94 5.27
N GLU A 172 -18.70 4.21 4.95
CA GLU A 172 -19.01 4.66 3.59
C GLU A 172 -18.67 6.14 3.41
N ASP A 173 -18.17 6.53 2.23
CA ASP A 173 -18.09 7.93 1.77
C ASP A 173 -19.23 8.17 0.77
N TYR A 174 -20.20 9.02 1.15
CA TYR A 174 -21.37 9.29 0.33
C TYR A 174 -21.00 9.87 -1.03
N ARG A 175 -19.93 10.68 -1.12
CA ARG A 175 -19.45 11.31 -2.36
C ARG A 175 -18.98 10.25 -3.33
N GLN A 176 -18.17 9.31 -2.85
CA GLN A 176 -17.68 8.19 -3.65
C GLN A 176 -18.83 7.29 -4.12
N THR A 177 -19.79 6.97 -3.24
CA THR A 177 -20.98 6.19 -3.62
C THR A 177 -21.78 6.90 -4.71
N PHE A 178 -22.00 8.21 -4.57
CA PHE A 178 -22.71 9.03 -5.55
C PHE A 178 -22.01 9.07 -6.90
N ILE A 179 -20.70 9.34 -6.94
CA ILE A 179 -19.91 9.35 -8.19
C ILE A 179 -19.93 7.98 -8.85
N THR A 180 -19.79 6.91 -8.06
CA THR A 180 -19.82 5.54 -8.56
C THR A 180 -21.16 5.22 -9.21
N HIS A 181 -22.26 5.62 -8.56
CA HIS A 181 -23.59 5.48 -9.13
C HIS A 181 -23.77 6.30 -10.41
N TRP A 182 -23.35 7.57 -10.42
CA TRP A 182 -23.48 8.41 -11.61
C TRP A 182 -22.68 7.84 -12.79
N ARG A 183 -21.45 7.36 -12.56
CA ARG A 183 -20.66 6.66 -13.59
C ARG A 183 -21.36 5.39 -14.08
N HIS A 184 -22.02 4.64 -13.19
CA HIS A 184 -22.79 3.47 -13.58
C HIS A 184 -23.97 3.83 -14.48
N VAL A 185 -24.78 4.82 -14.09
CA VAL A 185 -25.90 5.34 -14.91
C VAL A 185 -25.38 5.84 -16.26
N GLN A 186 -24.30 6.61 -16.26
CA GLN A 186 -23.66 7.10 -17.48
C GLN A 186 -23.21 5.97 -18.41
N GLY A 187 -22.69 4.86 -17.83
CA GLY A 187 -22.30 3.67 -18.60
C GLY A 187 -23.46 2.96 -19.30
N GLN A 188 -24.70 3.20 -18.89
CA GLN A 188 -25.90 2.66 -19.54
C GLN A 188 -26.52 3.62 -20.58
N CYS A 189 -26.08 4.88 -20.59
CA CYS A 189 -26.56 5.89 -21.52
C CYS A 189 -25.60 6.08 -22.69
N ARG A 190 -26.14 6.33 -23.90
CA ARG A 190 -25.33 6.63 -25.10
C ARG A 190 -24.84 8.07 -25.13
N GLU A 191 -25.55 8.96 -24.45
CA GLU A 191 -25.28 10.39 -24.39
C GLU A 191 -25.01 10.78 -22.94
N ALA A 192 -24.41 11.95 -22.74
CA ALA A 192 -24.15 12.47 -21.40
C ALA A 192 -25.46 12.63 -20.62
N CYS A 193 -25.51 12.10 -19.40
CA CYS A 193 -26.68 12.16 -18.54
C CYS A 193 -26.32 12.63 -17.13
N GLY A 194 -27.29 13.26 -16.46
CA GLY A 194 -27.23 13.53 -15.03
C GLY A 194 -27.28 12.24 -14.19
N PRO A 195 -27.16 12.35 -12.85
CA PRO A 195 -27.07 11.18 -11.98
C PRO A 195 -28.36 10.35 -11.94
N HIS A 196 -29.50 10.95 -12.30
CA HIS A 196 -30.80 10.28 -12.42
C HIS A 196 -31.08 9.71 -13.83
N GLY A 197 -30.12 9.76 -14.76
CA GLY A 197 -30.29 9.26 -16.14
C GLY A 197 -31.07 10.20 -17.06
N ILE A 198 -31.34 11.44 -16.63
CA ILE A 198 -31.90 12.50 -17.46
C ILE A 198 -30.80 13.03 -18.38
N ALA A 199 -31.13 13.36 -19.64
CA ALA A 199 -30.18 13.97 -20.57
C ALA A 199 -29.51 15.21 -19.94
N LEU A 200 -28.18 15.28 -19.98
CA LEU A 200 -27.42 16.32 -19.29
C LEU A 200 -27.77 17.74 -19.77
N SER A 201 -28.17 17.88 -21.05
CA SER A 201 -28.65 19.14 -21.63
C SER A 201 -29.94 19.69 -20.99
N LYS A 202 -30.67 18.83 -20.25
CA LYS A 202 -31.88 19.19 -19.51
C LYS A 202 -31.65 19.25 -18.00
N SER A 203 -30.44 18.92 -17.54
CA SER A 203 -30.06 19.02 -16.13
C SER A 203 -29.74 20.47 -15.74
N PRO A 204 -29.84 20.83 -14.45
CA PRO A 204 -29.39 22.12 -13.94
C PRO A 204 -27.92 22.42 -14.31
N PRO A 205 -27.53 23.70 -14.50
CA PRO A 205 -26.16 24.07 -14.86
C PRO A 205 -25.09 23.49 -13.94
N GLU A 206 -25.38 23.38 -12.65
CA GLU A 206 -24.49 22.84 -11.63
C GLU A 206 -24.17 21.36 -11.87
N GLU A 207 -25.15 20.58 -12.35
CA GLU A 207 -24.93 19.17 -12.74
C GLU A 207 -24.10 19.05 -14.00
N GLN A 208 -24.25 20.00 -14.94
CA GLN A 208 -23.45 20.02 -16.17
C GLN A 208 -21.98 20.30 -15.86
N ASP A 209 -21.71 21.28 -14.98
CA ASP A 209 -20.37 21.58 -14.48
C ASP A 209 -19.78 20.39 -13.68
N ALA A 210 -20.58 19.82 -12.78
CA ALA A 210 -20.19 18.67 -11.98
C ALA A 210 -19.81 17.46 -12.85
N HIS A 211 -20.57 17.18 -13.91
CA HIS A 211 -20.30 16.08 -14.84
C HIS A 211 -18.92 16.19 -15.47
N ALA A 212 -18.56 17.40 -15.92
CA ALA A 212 -17.27 17.70 -16.51
C ALA A 212 -16.14 17.58 -15.48
N ARG A 213 -16.29 18.22 -14.32
CA ARG A 213 -15.25 18.27 -13.27
C ARG A 213 -14.96 16.92 -12.62
N LEU A 214 -15.98 16.09 -12.44
CA LEU A 214 -15.85 14.74 -11.89
C LEU A 214 -15.42 13.70 -12.94
N GLY A 215 -15.27 14.13 -14.20
CA GLY A 215 -14.87 13.28 -15.32
C GLY A 215 -15.87 12.16 -15.59
N ILE A 216 -17.17 12.39 -15.38
CA ILE A 216 -18.21 11.36 -15.54
C ILE A 216 -18.29 10.88 -16.99
N SER A 217 -17.98 11.76 -17.96
CA SER A 217 -17.93 11.45 -19.38
C SER A 217 -17.01 10.28 -19.72
N SER A 218 -15.97 9.99 -18.91
CA SER A 218 -15.09 8.84 -19.15
C SER A 218 -15.80 7.49 -18.99
N ALA A 219 -16.95 7.47 -18.31
CA ALA A 219 -17.77 6.29 -18.11
C ALA A 219 -18.79 6.06 -19.24
N ILE A 220 -18.90 6.97 -20.22
CA ILE A 220 -19.72 6.75 -21.41
C ILE A 220 -19.21 5.48 -22.09
N SER A 221 -20.07 4.48 -22.20
CA SER A 221 -19.68 3.18 -22.74
C SER A 221 -19.10 3.32 -24.15
N LYS A 222 -17.83 2.94 -24.32
CA LYS A 222 -17.23 2.70 -25.65
C LYS A 222 -17.63 1.34 -26.24
N ASN A 223 -18.31 0.49 -25.46
CA ASN A 223 -18.63 -0.90 -25.79
C ASN A 223 -20.14 -1.13 -25.80
N ILE A 224 -20.80 -0.78 -26.90
CA ILE A 224 -22.11 -1.38 -27.23
C ILE A 224 -21.79 -2.66 -28.01
N GLY A 225 -21.72 -3.80 -27.30
CA GLY A 225 -21.54 -5.11 -27.93
C GLY A 225 -21.07 -6.24 -26.99
N ALA A 226 -20.46 -5.93 -25.85
CA ALA A 226 -20.11 -6.96 -24.87
C ALA A 226 -21.34 -7.27 -24.01
N LYS A 227 -21.94 -8.45 -24.21
CA LYS A 227 -22.93 -9.00 -23.28
C LYS A 227 -22.35 -8.92 -21.86
N SER A 228 -23.08 -8.24 -20.97
CA SER A 228 -22.72 -8.18 -19.55
C SER A 228 -22.63 -9.60 -18.99
N PRO A 229 -21.54 -10.00 -18.31
CA PRO A 229 -21.48 -11.29 -17.63
C PRO A 229 -22.21 -11.13 -16.30
N LEU A 230 -23.54 -11.21 -16.34
CA LEU A 230 -24.35 -11.46 -15.15
C LEU A 230 -25.28 -12.64 -15.45
N PRO A 231 -25.51 -13.51 -14.45
CA PRO A 231 -26.26 -14.74 -14.63
C PRO A 231 -27.70 -14.43 -15.04
N GLU A 232 -28.19 -15.17 -16.02
CA GLU A 232 -29.60 -15.15 -16.42
C GLU A 232 -30.46 -15.43 -15.17
N SER A 233 -31.33 -14.47 -14.84
CA SER A 233 -32.33 -14.64 -13.79
C SER A 233 -33.32 -15.73 -14.21
N PRO A 234 -33.59 -16.76 -13.39
CA PRO A 234 -34.48 -17.87 -13.75
C PRO A 234 -35.94 -17.55 -13.39
N PHE A 235 -36.42 -16.36 -13.73
CA PHE A 235 -37.82 -16.00 -13.48
C PHE A 235 -38.57 -15.86 -14.80
N GLU A 236 -39.28 -16.94 -15.14
CA GLU A 236 -40.29 -17.00 -16.20
C GLU A 236 -41.32 -15.87 -16.02
N GLU A 237 -41.60 -15.19 -17.12
CA GLU A 237 -42.70 -14.24 -17.26
C GLU A 237 -44.02 -14.92 -16.88
N ARG A 238 -44.64 -14.52 -15.77
CA ARG A 238 -46.08 -14.72 -15.59
C ARG A 238 -46.80 -13.60 -16.30
N GLU A 239 -47.36 -13.89 -17.47
CA GLU A 239 -48.37 -13.05 -18.10
C GLU A 239 -49.52 -12.81 -17.10
N ARG A 240 -49.75 -11.54 -16.74
CA ARG A 240 -50.99 -11.15 -16.07
C ARG A 240 -52.00 -10.78 -17.16
N SER A 241 -52.91 -11.71 -17.45
CA SER A 241 -54.14 -11.42 -18.16
C SER A 241 -54.99 -10.47 -17.31
N TRP A 242 -55.23 -9.26 -17.80
CA TRP A 242 -56.28 -8.40 -17.25
C TRP A 242 -57.61 -8.87 -17.84
N GLY A 243 -58.37 -9.64 -17.06
CA GLY A 243 -59.79 -9.87 -17.31
C GLY A 243 -60.58 -8.60 -16.99
N MET A 244 -61.54 -8.29 -17.87
CA MET A 244 -62.49 -7.17 -17.76
C MET A 244 -63.18 -7.07 -16.40
#